data_AF-A0A8H7W618-F1
#
_entry.id   AF-A0A8H7W618-F1
#
_cell.length_a   1.000
_cell.length_b   1.000
_cell.length_c   1.000
_cell.angle_alpha   90.00
_cell.angle_beta   90.00
_cell.angle_gamma   90.00
#
_symmetry.space_group_name_H-M   'P 1'
#
loop_
_entity.id
_entity.type
_entity.pdbx_description
1 polymer ?
#
loop_
_entity_poly.entity_id
_entity_poly.type
_entity_poly.pdbx_seq_one_letter_code
_entity_poly.pdbx_strand_id
1 'polypeptide(L)' 'MNDNPMTVFGPGEVFFEGVGCRHRISDNASETEEAKIVATLVLDTQVLEEKGVEGIVDVDEEWREVFMSEVAKRAAT' A
#
# COMPACT_ATOMS: atom_id res chain seq x y z
N MET A 1 -14.42 2.50 -0.07
CA MET A 1 -13.09 1.95 0.28
C MET A 1 -12.77 2.17 1.75
N ASN A 2 -12.89 3.41 2.25
CA ASN A 2 -12.57 3.72 3.65
C ASN A 2 -13.53 3.12 4.67
N ASP A 3 -14.84 3.16 4.37
CA ASP A 3 -15.91 2.68 5.27
C ASP A 3 -16.76 1.55 4.66
N ASN A 4 -16.36 1.06 3.48
CA ASN A 4 -17.04 -0.09 2.87
C ASN A 4 -16.53 -1.39 3.52
N PRO A 5 -17.32 -2.47 3.48
CA PRO A 5 -16.82 -3.79 3.83
C PRO A 5 -15.57 -4.16 3.01
N MET A 6 -14.66 -4.90 3.65
CA MET A 6 -13.49 -5.46 2.99
C MET A 6 -13.93 -6.37 1.83
N THR A 7 -13.21 -6.30 0.72
CA THR A 7 -13.50 -7.08 -0.49
C THR A 7 -12.23 -7.79 -0.92
N VAL A 8 -12.36 -9.08 -1.26
CA VAL A 8 -11.27 -9.87 -1.84
C VAL A 8 -11.37 -9.75 -3.36
N PHE A 9 -10.24 -9.44 -4.01
CA PHE A 9 -10.12 -9.40 -5.46
C PHE A 9 -9.26 -10.58 -5.96
N GLY A 10 -9.77 -11.29 -6.95
CA GLY A 10 -9.11 -12.41 -7.61
C GLY A 10 -8.29 -12.01 -8.84
N PRO A 11 -7.59 -12.98 -9.47
CA PRO A 11 -6.81 -12.73 -10.68
C PRO A 11 -7.65 -12.15 -11.82
N GLY A 12 -7.18 -11.04 -12.39
CA GLY A 12 -7.85 -10.33 -13.50
C GLY A 12 -8.91 -9.32 -13.06
N GLU A 13 -9.25 -9.27 -11.77
CA GLU A 13 -10.10 -8.22 -11.23
C GLU A 13 -9.31 -6.93 -11.00
N VAL A 14 -10.01 -5.81 -11.04
CA VAL A 14 -9.42 -4.47 -10.94
C VAL A 14 -10.10 -3.72 -9.80
N PHE A 15 -9.30 -3.08 -8.96
CA PHE A 15 -9.77 -2.12 -7.97
C PHE A 15 -9.20 -0.73 -8.28
N PHE A 16 -9.86 0.30 -7.76
CA PHE A 16 -9.46 1.69 -7.92
C PHE A 16 -9.40 2.38 -6.57
N GLU A 17 -8.26 3.01 -6.28
CA GLU A 17 -8.07 3.85 -5.10
C GLU A 17 -7.99 5.31 -5.55
N GLY A 18 -8.98 6.11 -5.13
CA GLY A 18 -8.96 7.55 -5.33
C GLY A 18 -8.08 8.27 -4.30
N VAL A 19 -7.80 9.55 -4.55
CA VAL A 19 -7.13 10.42 -3.58
C VAL A 19 -7.87 10.40 -2.24
N GLY A 20 -7.15 10.20 -1.13
CA GLY A 20 -7.70 10.12 0.22
C GLY A 20 -8.34 8.77 0.58
N CYS A 21 -8.25 7.78 -0.30
CA CYS A 21 -8.55 6.40 0.09
C CYS A 21 -7.46 5.87 1.03
N ARG A 22 -7.87 5.09 2.04
CA ARG A 22 -6.98 4.50 3.04
C ARG A 22 -6.84 3.02 2.77
N HIS A 23 -5.62 2.62 2.46
CA HIS A 23 -5.28 1.22 2.33
C HIS A 23 -5.00 0.64 3.72
N ARG A 24 -6.03 0.07 4.36
CA ARG A 24 -5.92 -0.46 5.74
C ARG A 24 -5.40 -1.90 5.82
N ILE A 25 -5.60 -2.69 4.76
CA ILE A 25 -5.27 -4.11 4.75
C ILE A 25 -4.67 -4.47 3.40
N SER A 26 -3.44 -4.96 3.43
CA SER A 26 -2.70 -5.49 2.29
C SER A 26 -2.38 -6.97 2.55
N ASP A 27 -3.42 -7.79 2.70
CA ASP A 27 -3.24 -9.22 2.99
C ASP A 27 -3.60 -10.08 1.78
N ASN A 28 -2.82 -11.14 1.58
CA ASN A 28 -3.08 -12.12 0.54
C ASN A 28 -4.01 -13.19 1.11
N ALA A 29 -5.23 -13.28 0.59
CA ALA A 29 -6.20 -14.27 1.03
C ALA A 29 -5.83 -15.73 0.69
N SER A 30 -4.78 -15.95 -0.11
CA SER A 30 -4.28 -17.29 -0.44
C SER A 30 -3.24 -17.79 0.56
N GLU A 31 -3.45 -18.99 1.09
CA GLU A 31 -2.49 -19.68 1.96
C GLU A 31 -1.40 -20.43 1.18
N THR A 32 -1.60 -20.65 -0.12
CA THR A 32 -0.77 -21.54 -0.93
C THR A 32 -0.01 -20.85 -2.04
N GLU A 33 -0.48 -19.68 -2.48
CA GLU A 33 0.05 -18.99 -3.66
C GLU A 33 0.30 -17.51 -3.36
N GLU A 34 1.39 -16.96 -3.89
CA GLU A 34 1.71 -15.54 -3.77
C GLU A 34 0.79 -14.67 -4.63
N ALA A 35 0.28 -13.57 -4.04
CA ALA A 35 -0.45 -12.55 -4.79
C ALA A 35 0.52 -11.70 -5.63
N LYS A 36 0.19 -11.52 -6.92
CA LYS A 36 0.91 -10.62 -7.84
C LYS A 36 -0.05 -9.57 -8.37
N ILE A 37 0.28 -8.30 -8.17
CA ILE A 37 -0.53 -7.17 -8.61
C ILE A 37 0.29 -6.24 -9.51
N VAL A 38 -0.37 -5.61 -10.46
CA VAL A 38 0.19 -4.49 -11.23
C VAL A 38 -0.61 -3.26 -10.85
N ALA A 39 0.05 -2.31 -10.18
CA ALA A 39 -0.55 -1.04 -9.80
C ALA A 39 -0.02 0.09 -10.71
N THR A 40 -0.91 0.98 -11.12
CA THR A 40 -0.55 2.22 -11.82
C THR A 40 -0.92 3.39 -10.91
N LEU A 41 0.08 4.20 -10.56
CA LEU A 41 -0.10 5.35 -9.68
C LEU A 41 0.17 6.64 -10.46
N VAL A 42 -0.61 7.69 -10.17
CA VAL A 42 -0.33 9.05 -10.62
C VAL A 42 0.35 9.77 -9.47
N LEU A 43 1.59 10.20 -9.69
CA LEU A 43 2.47 10.77 -8.67
C LEU A 43 2.98 12.13 -9.11
N ASP A 44 3.32 12.96 -8.13
CA ASP A 44 4.12 14.16 -8.36
C ASP A 44 5.59 13.72 -8.52
N THR A 45 6.12 13.86 -9.73
CA THR A 45 7.50 13.44 -10.05
C THR A 45 8.53 14.26 -9.30
N GLN A 46 8.27 15.55 -9.04
CA GLN A 46 9.19 16.39 -8.29
C GLN A 46 9.33 15.90 -6.84
N VAL A 47 8.21 15.55 -6.20
CA VAL A 47 8.21 14.99 -4.84
C VAL A 47 8.99 13.68 -4.80
N LEU A 48 8.75 12.79 -5.76
CA LEU A 48 9.46 11.51 -5.84
C LEU A 48 10.97 11.70 -6.05
N GLU A 49 11.37 12.63 -6.91
CA GLU A 49 12.79 12.92 -7.19
C GLU A 49 13.51 13.54 -5.99
N GLU A 50 12.86 14.45 -5.27
CA GLU A 50 13.48 15.16 -4.13
C GLU A 50 13.47 14.34 -2.84
N LYS A 51 12.40 13.57 -2.59
CA LYS A 51 12.15 12.91 -1.30
C LYS A 51 12.13 11.38 -1.37
N GLY A 52 12.22 10.80 -2.58
CA GLY A 52 12.11 9.36 -2.78
C GLY A 52 10.70 8.83 -2.49
N VAL A 53 10.59 7.50 -2.39
CA VAL A 53 9.31 6.79 -2.14
C VAL A 53 8.70 7.21 -0.80
N GLU A 54 9.53 7.52 0.20
CA GLU A 54 9.09 8.03 1.52
C GLU A 54 8.23 9.29 1.39
N GLY A 55 8.51 10.14 0.38
CA GLY A 55 7.80 11.41 0.17
C GLY A 55 6.41 11.25 -0.46
N ILE A 56 6.09 10.08 -0.99
CA ILE A 56 4.79 9.76 -1.62
C ILE A 56 3.96 8.77 -0.79
N VAL A 57 4.48 8.33 0.35
CA VAL A 57 3.78 7.45 1.30
C VAL A 57 3.39 8.28 2.51
N ASP A 58 2.09 8.39 2.78
CA ASP A 58 1.59 8.99 4.00
C ASP A 58 1.07 7.88 4.92
N VAL A 59 1.57 7.88 6.16
CA VAL A 59 1.21 6.91 7.18
C VAL A 59 0.51 7.65 8.30
N ASP A 60 -0.79 7.34 8.45
CA ASP A 60 -1.61 7.81 9.57
C ASP A 60 -0.86 7.56 10.90
N GLU A 61 -0.92 8.54 11.81
CA GLU A 61 -0.13 8.55 13.06
C GLU A 61 -0.25 7.22 13.85
N GLU A 62 -1.45 6.66 13.91
CA GLU A 62 -1.75 5.41 14.62
C GLU A 62 -0.98 4.19 14.08
N TRP A 63 -0.52 4.23 12.82
CA TRP A 63 0.19 3.14 12.15
C TRP A 63 1.69 3.37 12.02
N ARG A 64 2.20 4.56 12.37
CA ARG A 64 3.61 4.93 12.13
C ARG A 64 4.60 3.99 12.80
N GLU A 65 4.36 3.62 14.06
CA GLU A 65 5.27 2.72 14.78
C GLU A 65 5.37 1.34 14.12
N VAL A 66 4.23 0.75 13.76
CA VAL A 66 4.16 -0.54 13.09
C VAL A 66 4.85 -0.48 11.73
N PHE A 67 4.55 0.56 10.94
CA PHE A 67 5.17 0.77 9.64
C PHE A 67 6.70 0.86 9.74
N MET A 68 7.22 1.72 10.63
CA MET A 68 8.67 1.90 10.78
C MET A 68 9.37 0.64 11.29
N SER A 69 8.71 -0.15 12.14
CA SER A 69 9.21 -1.46 12.58
C SER A 69 9.37 -2.44 11.40
N GLU A 70 8.37 -2.52 10.52
CA GLU A 70 8.44 -3.38 9.33
C GLU A 70 9.47 -2.89 8.30
N VAL A 71 9.59 -1.58 8.08
CA VAL A 71 10.63 -1.00 7.23
C VAL A 71 12.03 -1.37 7.76
N ALA A 72 12.26 -1.23 9.06
CA ALA A 72 13.53 -1.59 9.68
C ALA A 72 13.87 -3.09 9.54
N LYS A 73 12.88 -3.98 9.68
CA LYS A 73 13.07 -5.43 9.48
C LYS A 73 13.51 -5.75 8.06
N ARG A 74 12.86 -5.13 7.06
CA ARG A 74 13.15 -5.37 5.63
C ARG A 74 14.49 -4.80 5.19
N ALA A 75 14.96 -3.71 5.80
CA ALA A 75 16.28 -3.15 5.52
C ALA A 75 17.44 -4.01 6.07
N ALA A 76 17.15 -4.91 7.03
CA ALA A 76 18.15 -5.78 7.64
C ALA A 76 18.31 -7.15 6.95
N THR A 77 17.49 -7.43 5.93
CA THR A 77 17.51 -8.64 5.09
C THR A 77 18.04 -8.36 3.69
#